data_AF-A0A5Q4DKN2-F1
#
_entry.id   AF-A0A5Q4DKN2-F1
#
_cell.length_a   1.000
_cell.length_b   1.000
_cell.length_c   1.000
_cell.angle_alpha   90.00
_cell.angle_beta   90.00
_cell.angle_gamma   90.00
#
_symmetry.space_group_name_H-M   'P 1'
#
loop_
_entity.id
_entity.type
_entity.pdbx_description
1 polymer ?
#
loop_
_entity_poly.entity_id
_entity_poly.type
_entity_poly.pdbx_seq_one_letter_code
_entity_poly.pdbx_strand_id
1 'polypeptide(L)'
;MTLKFKFLEGVDDTAAQRDILMEKHKALSNNMIALKARHEAALREISFLREWIAALESDAPLPPIQTGFPQHYILPAAPRTPLTFWKTAREKLLWSGLSAEQALHLELTCLIRLAKGENAAHFPRVLKLDLLKKRFELTDQGPSLKERQKTGKKVAVRDADQQIATIIAALKEAKITYLDMHPDGKNLCVQDDGHLSLIDFDITAIDGLPQSGLLAEKLKTFDENGGYDALAQQMREIIARLC
;
A
#
# COMPACT_ATOMS: atom_id res chain seq x y z
N MET A 1 39.38 10.78 -23.41
CA MET A 1 38.91 9.42 -23.77
C MET A 1 37.74 9.59 -24.72
N THR A 2 37.98 9.45 -26.02
CA THR A 2 37.09 9.93 -27.09
C THR A 2 36.24 8.77 -27.59
N LEU A 3 34.92 8.83 -27.38
CA LEU A 3 33.97 7.83 -27.88
C LEU A 3 33.85 7.93 -29.41
N LYS A 4 34.52 7.02 -30.13
CA LYS A 4 34.32 6.82 -31.57
C LYS A 4 33.06 5.98 -31.78
N PHE A 5 32.00 6.61 -32.27
CA PHE A 5 30.83 5.89 -32.79
C PHE A 5 31.15 5.37 -34.20
N LYS A 6 31.28 4.05 -34.34
CA LYS A 6 31.24 3.37 -35.65
C LYS A 6 29.81 3.45 -36.18
N PHE A 7 29.61 4.25 -37.22
CA PHE A 7 28.40 4.17 -38.05
C PHE A 7 28.44 2.85 -38.83
N LEU A 8 27.38 2.05 -38.69
CA LEU A 8 27.13 0.85 -39.49
C LEU A 8 26.42 1.30 -40.78
N GLU A 9 27.05 1.02 -41.92
CA GLU A 9 26.45 1.20 -43.25
C GLU A 9 25.65 -0.05 -43.63
N GLY A 10 24.42 0.17 -44.11
CA GLY A 10 23.69 -0.69 -45.05
C GLY A 10 22.95 -1.91 -44.48
N VAL A 11 21.63 -1.77 -44.26
CA VAL A 11 20.51 -2.54 -44.88
C VAL A 11 19.19 -1.89 -44.41
N ASP A 12 18.27 -1.70 -45.35
CA ASP A 12 16.92 -1.16 -45.17
C ASP A 12 16.08 -1.89 -44.10
N ASP A 13 16.01 -1.28 -42.91
CA ASP A 13 14.88 -1.45 -41.98
C ASP A 13 14.68 -0.18 -41.13
N THR A 14 14.57 0.95 -41.83
CA THR A 14 14.53 2.29 -41.22
C THR A 14 13.27 2.50 -40.37
N ALA A 15 12.17 1.83 -40.70
CA ALA A 15 10.94 1.88 -39.91
C ALA A 15 11.10 1.11 -38.58
N ALA A 16 11.54 -0.14 -38.61
CA ALA A 16 11.73 -0.92 -37.38
C ALA A 16 12.80 -0.29 -36.46
N GLN A 17 13.89 0.23 -37.02
CA GLN A 17 14.91 0.94 -36.23
C GLN A 17 14.36 2.24 -35.63
N ARG A 18 13.52 2.98 -36.35
CA ARG A 18 12.85 4.19 -35.85
C ARG A 18 11.86 3.88 -34.73
N ASP A 19 11.10 2.81 -34.85
CA ASP A 19 10.15 2.36 -33.83
C ASP A 19 10.89 1.93 -32.55
N ILE A 20 11.98 1.15 -32.69
CA ILE A 20 12.85 0.78 -31.56
C ILE A 20 13.45 2.03 -30.89
N LEU A 21 13.89 3.02 -31.68
CA LEU A 21 14.41 4.28 -31.15
C LEU A 21 13.34 5.09 -30.43
N MET A 22 12.10 5.15 -30.95
CA MET A 22 10.98 5.82 -30.30
C MET A 22 10.59 5.13 -28.99
N GLU A 23 10.54 3.80 -28.95
CA GLU A 23 10.29 3.05 -27.71
C GLU A 23 11.37 3.32 -26.67
N LYS A 24 12.65 3.30 -27.06
CA LYS A 24 13.76 3.65 -26.17
C LYS A 24 13.66 5.08 -25.66
N HIS A 25 13.33 6.05 -26.52
CA HIS A 25 13.15 7.43 -26.13
C HIS A 25 11.97 7.61 -25.16
N LYS A 26 10.84 6.92 -25.41
CA LYS A 26 9.67 6.91 -24.52
C LYS A 26 10.02 6.31 -23.15
N ALA A 27 10.74 5.18 -23.14
CA ALA A 27 11.21 4.56 -21.90
C ALA A 27 12.15 5.49 -21.12
N LEU A 28 13.09 6.16 -21.80
CA LEU A 28 14.02 7.10 -21.19
C LEU A 28 13.30 8.32 -20.62
N SER A 29 12.34 8.88 -21.36
CA SER A 29 11.49 9.98 -20.91
C SER A 29 10.69 9.59 -19.66
N ASN A 30 10.04 8.42 -19.66
CA ASN A 30 9.31 7.91 -18.49
C ASN A 30 10.22 7.71 -17.28
N ASN A 31 11.45 7.20 -17.49
CA ASN A 31 12.43 7.06 -16.42
C ASN A 31 12.86 8.41 -15.84
N MET A 32 13.03 9.43 -16.70
CA MET A 32 13.37 10.78 -16.27
C MET A 32 12.24 11.43 -15.45
N ILE A 33 10.99 11.25 -15.88
CA ILE A 33 9.80 11.72 -15.15
C ILE A 33 9.73 11.05 -13.78
N ALA A 34 9.89 9.72 -13.73
CA ALA A 34 9.89 8.98 -12.46
C ALA A 34 11.03 9.41 -11.54
N LEU A 35 12.23 9.66 -12.08
CA LEU A 35 13.39 10.13 -11.32
C LEU A 35 13.14 11.52 -10.74
N LYS A 36 12.60 12.44 -11.53
CA LYS A 36 12.24 13.80 -11.07
C LYS A 36 11.19 13.73 -9.96
N ALA A 37 10.14 12.93 -10.15
CA ALA A 37 9.11 12.74 -9.13
C ALA A 37 9.70 12.16 -7.83
N ARG A 38 10.64 11.20 -7.92
CA ARG A 38 11.33 10.63 -6.75
C ARG A 38 12.18 11.67 -6.04
N HIS A 39 12.90 12.51 -6.79
CA HIS A 39 13.69 13.60 -6.22
C HIS A 39 12.80 14.61 -5.51
N GLU A 40 11.69 15.02 -6.11
CA GLU A 40 10.72 15.92 -5.49
C GLU A 40 10.08 15.31 -4.23
N ALA A 41 9.74 14.01 -4.25
CA ALA A 41 9.25 13.31 -3.07
C ALA A 41 10.30 13.26 -1.95
N ALA A 42 11.57 13.02 -2.28
CA ALA A 42 12.66 13.06 -1.31
C ALA A 42 12.87 14.46 -0.74
N LEU A 43 12.76 15.52 -1.56
CA LEU A 43 12.85 16.90 -1.09
C LEU A 43 11.68 17.27 -0.16
N ARG A 44 10.45 16.82 -0.47
CA ARG A 44 9.30 16.97 0.45
C ARG A 44 9.55 16.28 1.78
N GLU A 45 10.06 15.06 1.76
CA GLU A 45 10.40 14.34 2.98
C GLU A 45 11.51 15.04 3.77
N ILE A 46 12.55 15.55 3.10
CA ILE A 46 13.59 16.37 3.75
C ILE A 46 13.00 17.65 4.35
N SER A 47 12.09 18.34 3.65
CA SER A 47 11.41 19.54 4.17
C SER A 47 10.60 19.19 5.40
N PHE A 48 9.80 18.12 5.32
CA PHE A 48 9.02 17.62 6.44
C PHE A 48 9.92 17.28 7.63
N LEU A 49 11.03 16.57 7.42
CA LEU A 49 12.00 16.26 8.48
C LEU A 49 12.68 17.52 9.05
N ARG A 50 12.93 18.54 8.22
CA ARG A 50 13.49 19.82 8.68
C ARG A 50 12.50 20.64 9.47
N GLU A 51 11.25 20.71 9.03
CA GLU A 51 10.15 21.33 9.77
C GLU A 51 9.89 20.58 11.08
N TRP A 52 10.00 19.24 11.05
CA TRP A 52 9.95 18.39 12.23
C TRP A 52 11.10 18.72 13.20
N ILE A 53 12.35 18.82 12.70
CA ILE A 53 13.51 19.23 13.52
C ILE A 53 13.37 20.66 14.06
N ALA A 54 12.89 21.60 13.25
CA ALA A 54 12.66 22.97 13.70
C ALA A 54 11.53 23.06 14.74
N ALA A 55 10.52 22.21 14.62
CA ALA A 55 9.48 22.05 15.64
C ALA A 55 10.02 21.42 16.93
N LEU A 56 11.06 20.55 16.87
CA LEU A 56 11.78 20.07 18.07
C LEU A 56 12.48 21.20 18.84
N GLU A 57 12.86 22.29 18.16
CA GLU A 57 13.52 23.45 18.78
C GLU A 57 12.53 24.44 19.42
N SER A 58 11.21 24.27 19.23
CA SER A 58 10.17 25.09 19.87
C SER A 58 9.32 24.23 20.81
N ASP A 59 8.96 24.73 22.00
CA ASP A 59 8.31 24.00 23.11
C ASP A 59 6.88 23.41 22.84
N ALA A 60 6.49 23.18 21.59
CA ALA A 60 5.20 22.59 21.24
C ALA A 60 5.19 21.05 21.44
N PRO A 61 4.16 20.46 22.10
CA PRO A 61 4.06 19.02 22.25
C PRO A 61 3.83 18.32 20.91
N LEU A 62 4.75 17.41 20.57
CA LEU A 62 4.90 16.75 19.26
C LEU A 62 3.83 15.67 18.98
N PRO A 63 3.43 15.43 17.71
CA PRO A 63 2.93 14.13 17.28
C PRO A 63 4.13 13.17 17.05
N PRO A 64 4.21 12.02 17.74
CA PRO A 64 5.36 11.12 17.62
C PRO A 64 5.45 10.44 16.25
N ILE A 65 6.65 10.37 15.65
CA ILE A 65 6.90 9.50 14.49
C ILE A 65 7.44 8.17 15.02
N GLN A 66 6.87 7.05 14.59
CA GLN A 66 7.34 5.74 15.02
C GLN A 66 8.70 5.42 14.38
N THR A 67 9.75 5.35 15.20
CA THR A 67 11.11 4.99 14.77
C THR A 67 11.50 3.63 15.37
N GLY A 68 12.27 2.84 14.60
CA GLY A 68 12.70 1.51 15.00
C GLY A 68 11.68 0.41 14.69
N PHE A 69 12.17 -0.73 14.21
CA PHE A 69 11.35 -1.91 13.95
C PHE A 69 11.87 -3.12 14.71
N PRO A 70 11.01 -4.09 15.05
CA PRO A 70 11.44 -5.31 15.71
C PRO A 70 12.46 -6.05 14.85
N GLN A 71 13.56 -6.51 15.46
CA GLN A 71 14.49 -7.44 14.81
C GLN A 71 13.86 -8.81 14.55
N HIS A 72 12.85 -9.15 15.36
CA HIS A 72 12.13 -10.42 15.29
C HIS A 72 10.63 -10.19 15.41
N TYR A 73 9.88 -10.96 14.63
CA TYR A 73 8.42 -11.01 14.68
C TYR A 73 7.96 -12.36 15.21
N ILE A 74 7.03 -12.33 16.15
CA ILE A 74 6.30 -13.53 16.58
C ILE A 74 5.01 -13.57 15.74
N LEU A 75 4.95 -14.52 14.81
CA LEU A 75 3.77 -14.69 13.98
C LEU A 75 2.68 -15.42 14.76
N PRO A 76 1.44 -14.90 14.78
CA PRO A 76 0.32 -15.62 15.38
C PRO A 76 0.06 -16.93 14.62
N ALA A 77 -0.39 -17.96 15.33
CA ALA A 77 -0.80 -19.20 14.68
C ALA A 77 -1.96 -18.91 13.73
N ALA A 78 -1.80 -19.30 12.46
CA ALA A 78 -2.82 -19.12 11.43
C ALA A 78 -3.06 -20.45 10.70
N PRO A 79 -4.32 -20.86 10.51
CA PRO A 79 -4.62 -22.01 9.67
C PRO A 79 -4.15 -21.71 8.26
N ARG A 80 -3.50 -22.69 7.62
CA ARG A 80 -3.13 -22.56 6.22
C ARG A 80 -4.38 -22.67 5.36
N THR A 81 -4.58 -21.68 4.51
CA THR A 81 -5.48 -21.78 3.36
C THR A 81 -4.81 -22.60 2.24
N PRO A 82 -5.58 -23.25 1.35
CA PRO A 82 -5.02 -23.99 0.21
C PRO A 82 -4.20 -23.09 -0.73
N LEU A 83 -4.57 -21.81 -0.82
CA LEU A 83 -3.92 -20.80 -1.62
C LEU A 83 -3.23 -19.77 -0.71
N THR A 84 -2.00 -19.42 -1.07
CA THR A 84 -1.16 -18.44 -0.37
C THR A 84 -0.41 -17.61 -1.38
N PHE A 85 -0.08 -16.36 -1.04
CA PHE A 85 0.70 -15.49 -1.91
C PHE A 85 1.94 -14.93 -1.21
N TRP A 86 3.02 -14.74 -1.96
CA TRP A 86 4.21 -14.05 -1.48
C TRP A 86 4.15 -12.58 -1.87
N LYS A 87 4.24 -11.70 -0.88
CA LYS A 87 4.41 -10.26 -1.09
C LYS A 87 5.86 -9.89 -0.84
N THR A 88 6.47 -9.21 -1.81
CA THR A 88 7.79 -8.58 -1.61
C THR A 88 7.60 -7.09 -1.39
N ALA A 89 8.08 -6.59 -0.27
CA ALA A 89 8.08 -5.17 0.01
C ALA A 89 9.00 -4.44 -0.98
N ARG A 90 8.50 -3.32 -1.51
CA ARG A 90 9.21 -2.49 -2.48
C ARG A 90 9.30 -1.09 -1.92
N GLU A 91 10.31 -0.36 -2.38
CA GLU A 91 10.40 1.07 -2.09
C GLU A 91 9.18 1.79 -2.69
N LYS A 92 8.51 2.60 -1.86
CA LYS A 92 7.28 3.31 -2.21
C LYS A 92 7.39 4.80 -1.84
N LEU A 93 8.57 5.41 -2.06
CA LEU A 93 8.85 6.82 -1.75
C LEU A 93 7.79 7.78 -2.32
N LEU A 94 7.32 7.53 -3.55
CA LEU A 94 6.31 8.37 -4.20
C LEU A 94 4.91 8.31 -3.54
N TRP A 95 4.57 7.17 -2.94
CA TRP A 95 3.20 6.87 -2.50
C TRP A 95 3.03 6.96 -0.99
N SER A 96 4.09 6.62 -0.26
CA SER A 96 4.10 6.48 1.19
C SER A 96 5.31 7.17 1.83
N GLY A 97 6.29 7.64 1.07
CA GLY A 97 7.55 8.15 1.64
C GLY A 97 8.44 7.07 2.28
N LEU A 98 8.05 5.79 2.19
CA LEU A 98 8.73 4.70 2.87
C LEU A 98 9.75 3.98 1.98
N SER A 99 10.89 3.65 2.57
CA SER A 99 11.81 2.63 2.05
C SER A 99 11.14 1.25 2.05
N ALA A 100 11.70 0.30 1.30
CA ALA A 100 11.18 -1.08 1.26
C ALA A 100 11.14 -1.75 2.63
N GLU A 101 12.09 -1.42 3.51
CA GLU A 101 12.17 -1.96 4.87
C GLU A 101 11.10 -1.36 5.78
N GLN A 102 10.93 -0.04 5.75
CA GLN A 102 9.85 0.61 6.49
C GLN A 102 8.47 0.11 6.04
N ALA A 103 8.26 -0.04 4.73
CA ALA A 103 7.01 -0.57 4.19
C ALA A 103 6.75 -2.03 4.63
N LEU A 104 7.80 -2.87 4.62
CA LEU A 104 7.72 -4.25 5.14
C LEU A 104 7.25 -4.26 6.59
N HIS A 105 7.91 -3.47 7.44
CA HIS A 105 7.63 -3.48 8.86
C HIS A 105 6.28 -2.85 9.20
N LEU A 106 5.87 -1.80 8.50
CA LEU A 106 4.55 -1.20 8.65
C LEU A 106 3.47 -2.25 8.40
N GLU A 107 3.53 -2.91 7.23
CA GLU A 107 2.52 -3.88 6.84
C GLU A 107 2.52 -5.12 7.76
N LEU A 108 3.69 -5.66 8.12
CA LEU A 108 3.77 -6.76 9.08
C LEU A 108 3.17 -6.41 10.43
N THR A 109 3.44 -5.20 10.93
CA THR A 109 2.91 -4.74 12.22
C THR A 109 1.39 -4.65 12.16
N CYS A 110 0.84 -4.10 11.08
CA CYS A 110 -0.60 -4.05 10.86
C CYS A 110 -1.23 -5.45 10.87
N LEU A 111 -0.72 -6.35 10.04
CA LEU A 111 -1.29 -7.70 9.89
C LEU A 111 -1.16 -8.54 11.17
N ILE A 112 -0.07 -8.39 11.93
CA ILE A 112 0.09 -9.10 13.21
C ILE A 112 -0.89 -8.57 14.27
N ARG A 113 -1.15 -7.26 14.30
CA ARG A 113 -2.16 -6.68 15.22
C ARG A 113 -3.57 -7.13 14.83
N LEU A 114 -3.89 -7.11 13.54
CA LEU A 114 -5.21 -7.48 13.00
C LEU A 114 -5.49 -8.99 13.02
N ALA A 115 -4.45 -9.81 13.12
CA ALA A 115 -4.59 -11.26 13.25
C ALA A 115 -5.13 -11.74 14.61
N LYS A 116 -5.37 -10.81 15.55
CA LYS A 116 -5.93 -11.12 16.87
C LYS A 116 -7.47 -11.10 16.82
N GLY A 117 -8.09 -12.07 17.48
CA GLY A 117 -9.55 -12.12 17.66
C GLY A 117 -10.32 -12.79 16.51
N GLU A 118 -11.65 -12.81 16.66
CA GLU A 118 -12.57 -13.48 15.73
C GLU A 118 -12.69 -12.73 14.38
N ASN A 119 -12.35 -11.43 14.37
CA ASN A 119 -12.42 -10.55 13.19
C ASN A 119 -11.25 -10.73 12.23
N ALA A 120 -10.25 -11.54 12.60
CA ALA A 120 -9.04 -11.80 11.81
C ALA A 120 -9.30 -12.54 10.49
N ALA A 121 -10.56 -12.89 10.17
CA ALA A 121 -10.95 -13.44 8.88
C ALA A 121 -11.07 -12.36 7.79
N HIS A 122 -11.25 -11.09 8.15
CA HIS A 122 -11.38 -9.98 7.18
C HIS A 122 -10.03 -9.41 6.71
N PHE A 123 -8.91 -10.03 7.11
CA PHE A 123 -7.56 -9.54 6.83
C PHE A 123 -6.63 -10.69 6.45
N PRO A 124 -5.64 -10.45 5.57
CA PRO A 124 -4.57 -11.42 5.32
C PRO A 124 -3.83 -11.79 6.60
N ARG A 125 -3.43 -13.06 6.73
CA ARG A 125 -2.59 -13.52 7.84
C ARG A 125 -1.20 -13.86 7.35
N VAL A 126 -0.19 -13.45 8.11
CA VAL A 126 1.21 -13.74 7.83
C VAL A 126 1.52 -15.18 8.22
N LEU A 127 1.90 -16.00 7.24
CA LEU A 127 2.23 -17.41 7.39
C LEU A 127 3.73 -17.65 7.53
N LYS A 128 4.54 -16.87 6.80
CA LYS A 128 6.00 -16.94 6.82
C LYS A 128 6.61 -15.57 6.56
N LEU A 129 7.85 -15.42 7.00
CA LEU A 129 8.64 -14.22 6.83
C LEU A 129 10.05 -14.55 6.35
N ASP A 130 10.54 -13.77 5.39
CA ASP A 130 11.92 -13.79 4.86
C ASP A 130 12.43 -12.35 4.86
N LEU A 131 12.97 -11.92 6.01
CA LEU A 131 13.45 -10.55 6.23
C LEU A 131 14.60 -10.19 5.29
N LEU A 132 15.50 -11.13 5.00
CA LEU A 132 16.63 -10.90 4.09
C LEU A 132 16.16 -10.54 2.67
N LYS A 133 15.11 -11.22 2.18
CA LYS A 133 14.50 -10.91 0.88
C LYS A 133 13.35 -9.90 0.97
N LYS A 134 13.12 -9.30 2.15
CA LYS A 134 12.06 -8.33 2.43
C LYS A 134 10.68 -8.79 1.93
N ARG A 135 10.34 -10.05 2.18
CA ARG A 135 9.09 -10.66 1.69
C ARG A 135 8.43 -11.55 2.72
N PHE A 136 7.13 -11.74 2.58
CA PHE A 136 6.31 -12.53 3.50
C PHE A 136 5.20 -13.26 2.76
N GLU A 137 4.80 -14.41 3.31
CA GLU A 137 3.73 -15.26 2.78
C GLU A 137 2.43 -14.92 3.50
N LEU A 138 1.35 -14.74 2.75
CA LEU A 138 0.03 -14.36 3.24
C LEU A 138 -1.03 -15.39 2.86
N THR A 139 -2.09 -15.49 3.66
CA THR A 139 -3.33 -16.16 3.27
C THR A 139 -3.96 -15.45 2.08
N ASP A 140 -4.51 -16.22 1.14
CA ASP A 140 -5.33 -15.67 0.07
C ASP A 140 -6.64 -15.10 0.62
N GLN A 141 -7.11 -13.98 0.05
CA GLN A 141 -8.37 -13.34 0.40
C GLN A 141 -9.35 -13.33 -0.78
N GLY A 142 -9.01 -14.02 -1.88
CA GLY A 142 -9.75 -13.99 -3.12
C GLY A 142 -9.52 -12.70 -3.92
N PRO A 143 -10.23 -12.54 -5.04
CA PRO A 143 -10.04 -11.41 -5.95
C PRO A 143 -10.55 -10.10 -5.36
N SER A 144 -9.87 -9.02 -5.72
CA SER A 144 -10.31 -7.65 -5.42
C SER A 144 -11.65 -7.31 -6.08
N LEU A 145 -12.39 -6.35 -5.53
CA LEU A 145 -13.61 -5.82 -6.13
C LEU A 145 -13.33 -5.26 -7.52
N LYS A 146 -12.16 -4.63 -7.72
CA LYS A 146 -11.70 -4.18 -9.05
C LYS A 146 -11.62 -5.33 -10.06
N GLU A 147 -11.06 -6.47 -9.65
CA GLU A 147 -10.95 -7.65 -10.52
C GLU A 147 -12.33 -8.25 -10.80
N ARG A 148 -13.19 -8.33 -9.79
CA ARG A 148 -14.59 -8.76 -9.94
C ARG A 148 -15.33 -7.91 -10.97
N GLN A 149 -15.24 -6.58 -10.86
CA GLN A 149 -15.84 -5.64 -11.82
C GLN A 149 -15.38 -5.91 -13.25
N LYS A 150 -14.07 -6.12 -13.45
CA LYS A 150 -13.51 -6.43 -14.78
C LYS A 150 -14.05 -7.73 -15.37
N THR A 151 -14.27 -8.74 -14.54
CA THR A 151 -14.82 -10.03 -15.00
C THR A 151 -16.33 -10.00 -15.25
N GLY A 152 -17.03 -8.96 -14.79
CA GLY A 152 -18.50 -8.87 -14.85
C GLY A 152 -19.23 -9.87 -13.94
N LYS A 153 -18.51 -10.66 -13.12
CA LYS A 153 -19.11 -11.60 -12.18
C LYS A 153 -19.70 -10.83 -11.00
N LYS A 154 -21.03 -10.70 -10.97
CA LYS A 154 -21.76 -10.14 -9.82
C LYS A 154 -21.62 -11.09 -8.63
N VAL A 155 -21.27 -10.53 -7.47
CA VAL A 155 -21.19 -11.25 -6.20
C VAL A 155 -22.00 -10.44 -5.19
N ALA A 156 -22.98 -11.07 -4.55
CA ALA A 156 -23.73 -10.43 -3.48
C ALA A 156 -22.86 -10.42 -2.22
N VAL A 157 -22.62 -9.24 -1.67
CA VAL A 157 -21.96 -9.10 -0.36
C VAL A 157 -23.01 -9.24 0.73
N ARG A 158 -23.05 -10.40 1.38
CA ARG A 158 -24.01 -10.68 2.46
C ARG A 158 -23.69 -9.82 3.67
N ASP A 159 -24.72 -9.22 4.29
CA ASP A 159 -24.55 -8.43 5.51
C ASP A 159 -23.42 -7.38 5.42
N ALA A 160 -23.31 -6.72 4.27
CA ALA A 160 -22.19 -5.82 3.95
C ALA A 160 -21.92 -4.80 5.06
N ASP A 161 -22.96 -4.17 5.61
CA ASP A 161 -22.83 -3.20 6.69
C ASP A 161 -22.25 -3.80 7.97
N GLN A 162 -22.64 -5.03 8.32
CA GLN A 162 -22.11 -5.72 9.49
C GLN A 162 -20.63 -6.09 9.29
N GLN A 163 -20.26 -6.56 8.11
CA GLN A 163 -18.87 -6.86 7.77
C GLN A 163 -18.00 -5.59 7.77
N ILE A 164 -18.49 -4.48 7.21
CA ILE A 164 -17.80 -3.17 7.25
C ILE A 164 -17.62 -2.70 8.70
N ALA A 165 -18.68 -2.75 9.51
CA ALA A 165 -18.60 -2.38 10.92
C ALA A 165 -17.55 -3.23 11.68
N THR A 166 -17.47 -4.52 11.35
CA THR A 166 -16.50 -5.46 11.92
C THR A 166 -15.06 -5.10 11.53
N ILE A 167 -14.82 -4.79 10.24
CA ILE A 167 -13.52 -4.33 9.74
C ILE A 167 -13.10 -3.04 10.45
N ILE A 168 -14.00 -2.06 10.55
CA ILE A 168 -13.73 -0.77 11.20
C ILE A 168 -13.43 -0.95 12.69
N ALA A 169 -14.20 -1.80 13.38
CA ALA A 169 -13.96 -2.10 14.80
C ALA A 169 -12.57 -2.72 15.01
N ALA A 170 -12.18 -3.69 14.17
CA ALA A 170 -10.87 -4.32 14.24
C ALA A 170 -9.71 -3.34 13.98
N LEU A 171 -9.87 -2.44 13.01
CA LEU A 171 -8.90 -1.36 12.75
C LEU A 171 -8.74 -0.45 13.98
N LYS A 172 -9.86 0.00 14.58
CA LYS A 172 -9.86 0.84 15.79
C LYS A 172 -9.20 0.12 16.97
N GLU A 173 -9.54 -1.14 17.22
CA GLU A 173 -8.98 -1.96 18.30
C GLU A 173 -7.46 -2.16 18.12
N ALA A 174 -7.02 -2.43 16.89
CA ALA A 174 -5.60 -2.55 16.55
C ALA A 174 -4.86 -1.21 16.50
N LYS A 175 -5.58 -0.09 16.64
CA LYS A 175 -5.11 1.29 16.48
C LYS A 175 -4.44 1.52 15.13
N ILE A 176 -5.07 1.05 14.05
CA ILE A 176 -4.58 1.17 12.67
C ILE A 176 -5.53 2.06 11.90
N THR A 177 -5.03 3.20 11.43
CA THR A 177 -5.75 4.04 10.48
C THR A 177 -5.37 3.63 9.06
N TYR A 178 -6.34 3.15 8.30
CA TYR A 178 -6.16 2.71 6.93
C TYR A 178 -6.35 3.87 5.94
N LEU A 179 -5.31 4.20 5.14
CA LEU A 179 -5.24 5.45 4.36
C LEU A 179 -5.21 5.25 2.83
N ASP A 180 -5.33 4.01 2.33
CA ASP A 180 -5.36 3.71 0.88
C ASP A 180 -6.64 3.00 0.46
N MET A 181 -7.79 3.60 0.80
CA MET A 181 -9.06 3.16 0.23
C MET A 181 -9.27 3.84 -1.12
N HIS A 182 -9.11 3.09 -2.20
CA HIS A 182 -9.23 3.61 -3.55
C HIS A 182 -10.65 3.37 -4.11
N PRO A 183 -11.28 4.34 -4.81
CA PRO A 183 -12.66 4.22 -5.31
C PRO A 183 -12.93 3.10 -6.30
N ASP A 184 -11.89 2.50 -6.88
CA ASP A 184 -12.00 1.33 -7.77
C ASP A 184 -12.07 0.00 -7.02
N GLY A 185 -11.97 0.01 -5.69
CA GLY A 185 -12.03 -1.19 -4.86
C GLY A 185 -10.83 -2.14 -5.01
N LYS A 186 -9.65 -1.65 -5.47
CA LYS A 186 -8.45 -2.50 -5.61
C LYS A 186 -8.00 -3.17 -4.30
N ASN A 187 -8.30 -2.56 -3.15
CA ASN A 187 -7.85 -3.01 -1.83
C ASN A 187 -8.96 -3.66 -0.97
N LEU A 188 -10.13 -3.89 -1.57
CA LEU A 188 -11.21 -4.67 -0.98
C LEU A 188 -11.35 -5.96 -1.78
N CYS A 189 -11.33 -7.10 -1.12
CA CYS A 189 -11.61 -8.40 -1.73
C CYS A 189 -13.01 -8.88 -1.38
N VAL A 190 -13.59 -9.67 -2.28
CA VAL A 190 -14.83 -10.42 -2.00
C VAL A 190 -14.70 -11.85 -2.48
N GLN A 191 -14.89 -12.80 -1.57
CA GLN A 191 -14.94 -14.22 -1.89
C GLN A 191 -16.29 -14.60 -2.53
N ASP A 192 -16.37 -15.78 -3.13
CA ASP A 192 -17.59 -16.23 -3.84
C ASP A 192 -18.81 -16.40 -2.90
N ASP A 193 -18.58 -16.56 -1.60
CA ASP A 193 -19.61 -16.63 -0.57
C ASP A 193 -20.08 -15.25 -0.05
N GLY A 194 -19.46 -14.17 -0.52
CA GLY A 194 -19.77 -12.79 -0.13
C GLY A 194 -18.95 -12.27 1.07
N HIS A 195 -17.93 -13.00 1.53
CA HIS A 195 -17.02 -12.54 2.59
C HIS A 195 -16.11 -11.40 2.08
N LEU A 196 -16.12 -10.27 2.78
CA LEU A 196 -15.28 -9.10 2.51
C LEU A 196 -13.94 -9.22 3.22
N SER A 197 -12.89 -8.70 2.59
CA SER A 197 -11.59 -8.58 3.24
C SER A 197 -10.88 -7.30 2.80
N LEU A 198 -10.12 -6.70 3.71
CA LEU A 198 -9.29 -5.52 3.44
C LEU A 198 -7.84 -5.96 3.29
N ILE A 199 -7.17 -5.51 2.24
CA ILE A 199 -5.79 -5.88 1.90
C ILE A 199 -4.90 -4.64 1.68
N ASP A 200 -3.59 -4.85 1.56
CA ASP A 200 -2.57 -3.83 1.26
C ASP A 200 -2.43 -2.72 2.33
N PHE A 201 -1.67 -3.00 3.39
CA PHE A 201 -1.48 -2.08 4.53
C PHE A 201 -0.22 -1.22 4.40
N ASP A 202 0.22 -0.94 3.17
CA ASP A 202 1.42 -0.18 2.86
C ASP A 202 1.28 1.33 3.08
N ILE A 203 0.06 1.84 3.15
CA ILE A 203 -0.29 3.23 3.43
C ILE A 203 -1.27 3.24 4.59
N THR A 204 -0.72 3.21 5.79
CA THR A 204 -1.45 3.24 7.06
C THR A 204 -0.73 4.12 8.08
N ALA A 205 -1.44 4.52 9.13
CA ALA A 205 -0.86 5.05 10.35
C ALA A 205 -1.16 4.09 11.51
N ILE A 206 -0.25 4.01 12.47
CA ILE A 206 -0.36 3.10 13.62
C ILE A 206 -0.32 3.93 14.90
N ASP A 207 -1.21 3.64 15.84
CA ASP A 207 -1.33 4.38 17.11
C ASP A 207 -1.60 5.89 16.91
N GLY A 208 -2.21 6.25 15.78
CA GLY A 208 -2.42 7.65 15.37
C GLY A 208 -1.17 8.34 14.80
N LEU A 209 -0.10 7.58 14.55
CA LEU A 209 1.21 8.11 14.18
C LEU A 209 1.59 7.72 12.74
N PRO A 210 1.92 8.69 11.88
CA PRO A 210 2.42 8.43 10.53
C PRO A 210 3.93 8.08 10.55
N GLN A 211 4.37 7.28 9.58
CA GLN A 211 5.76 6.85 9.43
C GLN A 211 6.56 7.70 8.41
N SER A 212 5.92 8.70 7.79
CA SER A 212 6.54 9.66 6.87
C SER A 212 5.70 10.94 6.75
N GLY A 213 6.23 11.98 6.12
CA GLY A 213 5.49 13.21 5.85
C GLY A 213 4.29 13.00 4.93
N LEU A 214 4.44 12.17 3.89
CA LEU A 214 3.34 11.81 2.98
C LEU A 214 2.20 11.08 3.70
N LEU A 215 2.51 10.22 4.66
CA LEU A 215 1.49 9.56 5.48
C LEU A 215 0.85 10.53 6.47
N ALA A 216 1.59 11.52 6.97
CA ALA A 216 1.05 12.56 7.84
C ALA A 216 0.00 13.42 7.12
N GLU A 217 0.29 13.83 5.87
CA GLU A 217 -0.67 14.55 5.03
C GLU A 217 -1.94 13.71 4.81
N LYS A 218 -1.78 12.43 4.47
CA LYS A 218 -2.91 11.50 4.27
C LYS A 218 -3.73 11.30 5.55
N LEU A 219 -3.08 11.17 6.69
CA LEU A 219 -3.75 11.03 7.99
C LEU A 219 -4.56 12.29 8.32
N LYS A 220 -3.99 13.47 8.10
CA LYS A 220 -4.70 14.74 8.25
C LYS A 220 -5.95 14.80 7.36
N THR A 221 -5.82 14.46 6.08
CA THR A 221 -6.96 14.40 5.15
C THR A 221 -8.01 13.37 5.58
N PHE A 222 -7.59 12.23 6.14
CA PHE A 222 -8.51 11.24 6.68
C PHE A 222 -9.34 11.83 7.83
N ASP A 223 -8.69 12.50 8.79
CA ASP A 223 -9.37 13.13 9.92
C ASP A 223 -10.32 14.26 9.48
N GLU A 224 -9.87 15.14 8.56
CA GLU A 224 -10.67 16.23 8.00
C GLU A 224 -11.92 15.74 7.25
N ASN A 225 -11.86 14.54 6.65
CA ASN A 225 -12.98 13.95 5.93
C ASN A 225 -13.96 13.18 6.83
N GLY A 226 -13.77 13.15 8.15
CA GLY A 226 -14.65 12.41 9.08
C GLY A 226 -14.15 11.01 9.44
N GLY A 227 -12.90 10.70 9.13
CA GLY A 227 -12.19 9.51 9.60
C GLY A 227 -12.86 8.19 9.25
N TYR A 228 -13.06 7.34 10.26
CA TYR A 228 -13.58 5.97 10.06
C TYR A 228 -15.00 5.94 9.49
N ASP A 229 -15.82 6.95 9.76
CA ASP A 229 -17.19 6.99 9.24
C ASP A 229 -17.19 7.25 7.73
N ALA A 230 -16.30 8.12 7.26
CA ALA A 230 -16.08 8.35 5.83
C ALA A 230 -15.45 7.13 5.14
N LEU A 231 -14.51 6.44 5.79
CA LEU A 231 -13.96 5.18 5.29
C LEU A 231 -15.07 4.12 5.13
N ALA A 232 -15.92 3.95 6.13
CA ALA A 232 -17.05 3.02 6.07
C ALA A 232 -18.02 3.39 4.93
N GLN A 233 -18.33 4.68 4.77
CA GLN A 233 -19.17 5.17 3.69
C GLN A 233 -18.55 4.89 2.31
N GLN A 234 -17.25 5.14 2.15
CA GLN A 234 -16.53 4.84 0.92
C GLN A 234 -16.57 3.34 0.58
N MET A 235 -16.41 2.46 1.59
CA MET A 235 -16.56 1.01 1.39
C MET A 235 -17.96 0.64 0.87
N ARG A 236 -19.02 1.21 1.46
CA ARG A 236 -20.41 1.00 1.00
C ARG A 236 -20.60 1.41 -0.45
N GLU A 237 -20.09 2.58 -0.83
CA GLU A 237 -20.18 3.08 -2.21
C GLU A 237 -19.45 2.20 -3.21
N ILE A 238 -18.27 1.66 -2.84
CA ILE A 238 -17.53 0.73 -3.69
C ILE A 238 -18.32 -0.58 -3.87
N ILE A 239 -18.88 -1.12 -2.79
CA ILE A 239 -19.67 -2.36 -2.83
C ILE A 239 -20.96 -2.18 -3.62
N ALA A 240 -21.63 -1.05 -3.49
CA ALA A 240 -22.85 -0.72 -4.23
C ALA A 240 -22.64 -0.70 -5.75
N ARG A 241 -21.42 -0.40 -6.23
CA ARG A 241 -21.06 -0.46 -7.66
C ARG A 241 -20.87 -1.90 -8.18
N LEU A 242 -20.74 -2.89 -7.29
CA LEU A 242 -20.55 -4.30 -7.65
C LEU A 242 -21.88 -5.06 -7.84
N CYS A 243 -22.91 -4.65 -7.11
CA CYS A 243 -24.24 -5.27 -7.12
C CYS A 243 -25.07 -4.78 -8.31
#